data_AF-A0A3N7GT87-F1
#
_entry.id   AF-A0A3N7GT87-F1
#
_cell.length_a   1.000
_cell.length_b   1.000
_cell.length_c   1.000
_cell.angle_alpha   90.00
_cell.angle_beta   90.00
_cell.angle_gamma   90.00
#
_symmetry.space_group_name_H-M   'P 1'
#
loop_
_entity.id
_entity.type
_entity.pdbx_description
1 polymer ?
#
loop_
_entity_poly.entity_id
_entity_poly.type
_entity_poly.pdbx_seq_one_letter_code
_entity_poly.pdbx_strand_id
1 'polypeptide(L)'
;MTHRPTGWRGAWRANRRTAPSRCGSPRTRRDARRTDAGKEPIDILKFEKQDEASNALAQGRADAMTADSPITQYAVSKLKDKIEVAGDAFDVAPYGIAVDKGSPLAQAIQAALQSLVDDGTYTEILTKWGVDAGAVDSITINAATAG
;
A
#
# COMPACT_ATOMS: atom_id res chain seq x y z
N MET A 1 13.93 -43.15 13.97
CA MET A 1 13.59 -42.24 12.86
C MET A 1 12.47 -41.34 13.33
N THR A 2 12.81 -40.14 13.77
CA THR A 2 11.87 -39.18 14.38
C THR A 2 11.95 -37.88 13.59
N HIS A 3 10.79 -37.43 13.14
CA HIS A 3 10.54 -36.18 12.43
C HIS A 3 11.14 -34.97 13.18
N ARG A 4 11.84 -34.10 12.44
CA ARG A 4 12.09 -32.71 12.84
C ARG A 4 11.25 -31.78 11.96
N PRO A 5 10.56 -30.79 12.53
CA PRO A 5 9.72 -29.87 11.78
C PRO A 5 10.59 -28.85 11.03
N THR A 6 10.28 -28.63 9.76
CA THR A 6 10.82 -27.54 8.93
C THR A 6 10.25 -26.21 9.41
N GLY A 7 10.86 -25.68 10.47
CA GLY A 7 10.63 -24.33 10.96
C GLY A 7 11.12 -23.30 9.95
N TRP A 8 10.26 -22.31 9.71
CA TRP A 8 10.52 -21.05 9.02
C TRP A 8 11.91 -20.49 9.35
N ARG A 9 12.76 -20.37 8.32
CA ARG A 9 13.98 -19.55 8.34
C ARG A 9 13.92 -18.53 7.21
N GLY A 10 12.91 -17.68 7.24
CA GLY A 10 12.92 -16.38 6.55
C GLY A 10 13.59 -15.33 7.43
N ALA A 11 14.82 -15.60 7.89
CA ALA A 11 15.64 -14.57 8.50
C ALA A 11 16.10 -13.66 7.37
N TRP A 12 15.54 -12.45 7.32
CA TRP A 12 16.05 -11.26 6.64
C TRP A 12 17.55 -11.38 6.32
N ARG A 13 17.89 -11.80 5.10
CA ARG A 13 19.27 -11.75 4.63
C ARG A 13 19.54 -10.30 4.23
N ALA A 14 20.05 -9.52 5.19
CA ALA A 14 20.72 -8.27 4.90
C ALA A 14 21.93 -8.57 3.99
N ASN A 15 21.79 -8.30 2.69
CA ASN A 15 22.91 -8.36 1.76
C ASN A 15 23.75 -7.09 1.96
N ARG A 16 24.89 -7.26 2.63
CA ARG A 16 25.87 -6.20 2.89
C ARG A 16 26.36 -5.58 1.58
N ARG A 17 25.99 -4.32 1.33
CA ARG A 17 26.88 -3.31 0.74
C ARG A 17 26.64 -1.98 1.44
N THR A 18 27.52 -1.66 2.38
CA THR A 18 27.64 -0.34 2.99
C THR A 18 27.93 0.69 1.90
N ALA A 19 26.94 1.50 1.54
CA ALA A 19 27.16 2.78 0.88
C ALA A 19 27.02 3.88 1.95
N PRO A 20 27.94 4.87 2.01
CA PRO A 20 27.90 5.90 3.03
C PRO A 20 26.63 6.72 2.87
N SER A 21 25.92 6.86 3.99
CA SER A 21 24.73 7.68 4.21
C SER A 21 24.81 9.00 3.46
N ARG A 22 24.05 9.11 2.36
CA ARG A 22 23.77 10.40 1.74
C ARG A 22 22.77 11.14 2.62
N CYS A 23 23.27 12.16 3.31
CA CYS A 23 22.47 13.23 3.89
C CYS A 23 21.55 13.79 2.79
N GLY A 24 20.23 13.66 2.93
CA GLY A 24 19.26 14.39 2.08
C GLY A 24 18.01 13.65 1.61
N SER A 25 17.78 12.36 1.90
CA SER A 25 16.46 11.78 1.67
C SER A 25 15.51 12.19 2.81
N PRO A 26 14.27 12.64 2.53
CA PRO A 26 13.27 12.82 3.56
C PRO A 26 13.11 11.51 4.35
N ARG A 27 13.46 11.53 5.63
CA ARG A 27 13.28 10.37 6.51
C ARG A 27 11.80 10.06 6.58
N THR A 28 11.41 8.85 6.22
CA THR A 28 10.04 8.41 6.48
C THR A 28 9.84 8.29 7.99
N ARG A 29 8.60 8.47 8.46
CA ARG A 29 8.24 8.31 9.87
C ARG A 29 8.68 6.94 10.45
N ARG A 30 8.75 5.91 9.59
CA ARG A 30 9.18 4.55 9.94
C ARG A 30 10.69 4.41 10.03
N ASP A 31 11.43 5.03 9.13
CA ASP A 31 12.90 5.07 9.19
C ASP A 31 13.38 5.73 10.49
N ALA A 32 12.79 6.89 10.84
CA ALA A 32 13.08 7.58 12.10
C ALA A 32 12.86 6.67 13.33
N ARG A 33 11.73 5.95 13.39
CA ARG A 33 11.47 5.01 14.49
C ARG A 33 12.48 3.87 14.60
N ARG A 34 13.03 3.39 13.47
CA ARG A 34 14.06 2.34 13.49
C ARG A 34 15.37 2.88 14.06
N THR A 35 15.79 4.05 13.60
CA THR A 35 17.04 4.67 14.08
C THR A 35 16.95 5.03 15.55
N ASP A 36 15.80 5.52 16.01
CA ASP A 36 15.55 5.82 17.43
C ASP A 36 15.60 4.54 18.29
N ALA A 37 15.23 3.40 17.72
CA ALA A 37 15.34 2.08 18.33
C ALA A 37 16.72 1.41 18.14
N GLY A 38 17.73 2.14 17.67
CA GLY A 38 19.10 1.64 17.46
C GLY A 38 19.24 0.62 16.31
N LYS A 39 18.25 0.54 15.42
CA LYS A 39 18.29 -0.33 14.23
C LYS A 39 18.86 0.42 13.03
N GLU A 40 19.44 -0.31 12.10
CA GLU A 40 19.90 0.25 10.83
C GLU A 40 18.75 0.95 10.07
N PRO A 41 19.02 2.11 9.44
CA PRO A 41 18.05 2.83 8.64
C PRO A 41 17.65 2.03 7.39
N ILE A 42 16.50 2.40 6.83
CA ILE A 42 15.99 1.82 5.59
C ILE A 42 16.67 2.52 4.42
N ASP A 43 17.28 1.76 3.51
CA ASP A 43 17.70 2.30 2.22
C ASP A 43 16.48 2.47 1.31
N ILE A 44 16.19 3.70 0.89
CA ILE A 44 14.97 4.05 0.15
C ILE A 44 15.30 4.19 -1.32
N LEU A 45 14.81 3.24 -2.12
CA LEU A 45 14.80 3.34 -3.57
C LEU A 45 13.53 4.09 -4.01
N LYS A 46 13.72 5.21 -4.72
CA LYS A 46 12.62 6.00 -5.28
C LYS A 46 12.45 5.69 -6.76
N PHE A 47 11.20 5.54 -7.18
CA PHE A 47 10.79 5.32 -8.55
C PHE A 47 9.68 6.30 -8.89
N GLU A 48 9.68 6.79 -10.12
CA GLU A 48 8.63 7.69 -10.61
C GLU A 48 7.35 6.92 -10.96
N LYS A 49 7.49 5.63 -11.30
CA LYS A 49 6.38 4.78 -11.70
C LYS A 49 6.30 3.50 -10.87
N GLN A 50 5.08 3.05 -10.66
CA GLN A 50 4.81 1.87 -9.85
C GLN A 50 5.30 0.56 -10.48
N ASP A 51 5.29 0.46 -11.82
CA ASP A 51 5.80 -0.71 -12.54
C ASP A 51 7.31 -0.87 -12.35
N GLU A 52 8.06 0.23 -12.30
CA GLU A 52 9.50 0.23 -11.99
C GLU A 52 9.78 -0.30 -10.57
N ALA A 53 9.01 0.16 -9.57
CA ALA A 53 9.13 -0.31 -8.20
C ALA A 53 8.81 -1.82 -8.07
N SER A 54 7.71 -2.24 -8.72
CA SER A 54 7.27 -3.65 -8.72
C SER A 54 8.30 -4.56 -9.39
N ASN A 55 8.89 -4.12 -10.50
CA ASN A 55 9.95 -4.86 -11.19
C ASN A 55 11.25 -4.90 -10.39
N ALA A 56 11.61 -3.82 -9.68
CA ALA A 56 12.78 -3.80 -8.82
C ALA A 56 12.66 -4.84 -7.68
N LEU A 57 11.48 -4.96 -7.08
CA LEU A 57 11.20 -6.01 -6.09
C LEU A 57 11.29 -7.41 -6.72
N ALA A 58 10.59 -7.65 -7.83
CA ALA A 58 10.59 -8.96 -8.50
C ALA A 58 11.97 -9.41 -9.00
N GLN A 59 12.89 -8.47 -9.23
CA GLN A 59 14.28 -8.73 -9.64
C GLN A 59 15.26 -8.82 -8.46
N GLY A 60 14.79 -8.66 -7.22
CA GLY A 60 15.63 -8.66 -6.02
C GLY A 60 16.52 -7.42 -5.87
N ARG A 61 16.20 -6.33 -6.57
CA ARG A 61 16.85 -5.02 -6.38
C ARG A 61 16.33 -4.28 -5.15
N ALA A 62 15.10 -4.58 -4.73
CA ALA A 62 14.50 -4.11 -3.49
C ALA A 62 14.02 -5.31 -2.67
N ASP A 63 14.11 -5.22 -1.34
CA ASP A 63 13.60 -6.27 -0.44
C ASP A 63 12.08 -6.15 -0.20
N ALA A 64 11.52 -4.95 -0.36
CA ALA A 64 10.11 -4.67 -0.22
C ALA A 64 9.74 -3.42 -1.04
N MET A 65 8.45 -3.30 -1.37
CA MET A 65 7.86 -2.05 -1.88
C MET A 65 6.64 -1.71 -1.02
N THR A 66 6.30 -0.42 -0.97
CA THR A 66 5.06 0.05 -0.35
C THR A 66 4.22 0.72 -1.41
N ALA A 67 2.96 0.30 -1.52
CA ALA A 67 1.96 0.93 -2.35
C ALA A 67 0.59 0.69 -1.71
N ASP A 68 -0.39 1.45 -2.19
CA ASP A 68 -1.78 1.29 -1.80
C ASP A 68 -2.30 -0.14 -2.04
N SER A 69 -3.31 -0.57 -1.28
CA SER A 69 -3.84 -1.95 -1.36
C SER A 69 -4.28 -2.36 -2.78
N PRO A 70 -5.04 -1.55 -3.56
CA PRO A 70 -5.42 -1.90 -4.93
C PRO A 70 -4.20 -2.11 -5.84
N ILE A 71 -3.19 -1.27 -5.68
CA ILE A 71 -1.98 -1.28 -6.49
C ILE A 71 -1.13 -2.50 -6.16
N THR A 72 -0.98 -2.80 -4.87
CA THR A 72 -0.25 -3.97 -4.38
C THR A 72 -0.91 -5.27 -4.83
N GLN A 73 -2.22 -5.40 -4.67
CA GLN A 73 -2.98 -6.57 -5.13
C GLN A 73 -2.88 -6.76 -6.64
N TYR A 74 -2.99 -5.66 -7.42
CA TYR A 74 -2.82 -5.71 -8.86
C TYR A 74 -1.41 -6.20 -9.23
N ALA A 75 -0.35 -5.66 -8.62
CA ALA A 75 1.02 -6.09 -8.88
C ALA A 75 1.23 -7.59 -8.57
N VAL A 76 0.75 -8.07 -7.42
CA VAL A 76 0.78 -9.50 -7.05
C VAL A 76 0.03 -10.34 -8.09
N SER A 77 -1.13 -9.90 -8.57
CA SER A 77 -1.89 -10.62 -9.61
C SER A 77 -1.13 -10.76 -10.94
N LYS A 78 -0.29 -9.77 -11.28
CA LYS A 78 0.47 -9.72 -12.54
C LYS A 78 1.82 -10.43 -12.46
N LEU A 79 2.52 -10.30 -11.33
CA LEU A 79 3.86 -10.84 -11.14
C LEU A 79 3.85 -12.24 -10.51
N LYS A 80 2.70 -12.64 -9.93
CA LYS A 80 2.45 -13.93 -9.28
C LYS A 80 3.63 -14.33 -8.40
N ASP A 81 3.98 -15.62 -8.33
CA ASP A 81 4.95 -16.30 -7.45
C ASP A 81 6.35 -15.64 -7.25
N LYS A 82 6.59 -14.48 -7.84
CA LYS A 82 7.74 -13.60 -7.64
C LYS A 82 7.60 -12.63 -6.47
N ILE A 83 6.37 -12.22 -6.14
CA ILE A 83 6.10 -11.27 -5.04
C ILE A 83 4.84 -11.68 -4.28
N GLU A 84 4.74 -11.28 -3.02
CA GLU A 84 3.60 -11.52 -2.15
C GLU A 84 3.28 -10.30 -1.27
N VAL A 85 2.08 -10.28 -0.71
CA VAL A 85 1.71 -9.27 0.30
C VAL A 85 2.42 -9.61 1.61
N ALA A 86 3.13 -8.64 2.18
CA ALA A 86 3.84 -8.81 3.44
C ALA A 86 3.18 -8.00 4.57
N GLY A 87 2.55 -8.71 5.51
CA GLY A 87 1.92 -8.12 6.69
C GLY A 87 0.56 -7.48 6.41
N ASP A 88 0.02 -6.83 7.45
CA ASP A 88 -1.28 -6.16 7.40
C ASP A 88 -1.19 -4.76 6.78
N ALA A 89 -2.31 -4.29 6.23
CA ALA A 89 -2.43 -2.92 5.76
C ALA A 89 -2.22 -1.93 6.92
N PHE A 90 -1.49 -0.85 6.64
CA PHE A 90 -1.20 0.22 7.59
C PHE A 90 -1.47 1.57 6.94
N ASP A 91 -1.56 2.63 7.76
CA ASP A 91 -1.84 3.99 7.29
C ASP A 91 -3.11 4.05 6.38
N VAL A 92 -4.12 3.23 6.72
CA VAL A 92 -5.35 3.07 5.94
C VAL A 92 -6.23 4.31 6.04
N ALA A 93 -6.71 4.80 4.89
CA ALA A 93 -7.62 5.92 4.79
C ALA A 93 -8.56 5.73 3.59
N PRO A 94 -9.77 6.32 3.62
CA PRO A 94 -10.68 6.29 2.48
C PRO A 94 -10.14 7.13 1.32
N TYR A 95 -10.39 6.68 0.09
CA TYR A 95 -10.19 7.50 -1.11
C TYR A 95 -11.32 8.50 -1.29
N GLY A 96 -11.00 9.63 -1.90
CA GLY A 96 -11.96 10.68 -2.21
C GLY A 96 -11.81 11.20 -3.63
N ILE A 97 -12.91 11.71 -4.18
CA ILE A 97 -12.92 12.46 -5.43
C ILE A 97 -12.81 13.94 -5.08
N ALA A 98 -11.74 14.59 -5.53
CA ALA A 98 -11.52 16.00 -5.29
C ALA A 98 -12.34 16.85 -6.28
N VAL A 99 -12.99 17.89 -5.75
CA VAL A 99 -13.67 18.94 -6.52
C VAL A 99 -13.34 20.30 -5.91
N ASP A 100 -13.56 21.37 -6.69
CA ASP A 100 -13.37 22.73 -6.20
C ASP A 100 -14.21 23.00 -4.95
N LYS A 101 -13.62 23.72 -4.00
CA LYS A 101 -14.28 24.05 -2.74
C LYS A 101 -15.55 24.86 -3.00
N GLY A 102 -16.68 24.39 -2.43
CA GLY A 102 -17.98 25.02 -2.60
C GLY A 102 -18.68 24.69 -3.92
N SER A 103 -18.09 23.85 -4.77
CA SER A 103 -18.74 23.39 -6.00
C SER A 103 -19.98 22.54 -5.69
N PRO A 104 -21.12 22.77 -6.38
CA PRO A 104 -22.30 21.91 -6.25
C PRO A 104 -22.05 20.47 -6.76
N LEU A 105 -20.94 20.25 -7.48
CA LEU A 105 -20.52 18.91 -7.91
C LEU A 105 -20.27 17.97 -6.73
N ALA A 106 -19.87 18.49 -5.56
CA ALA A 106 -19.64 17.66 -4.38
C ALA A 106 -20.90 16.89 -3.98
N GLN A 107 -22.06 17.55 -3.92
CA GLN A 107 -23.33 16.89 -3.60
C GLN A 107 -23.78 15.94 -4.71
N ALA A 108 -23.63 16.34 -5.98
CA ALA A 108 -24.04 15.51 -7.11
C ALA A 108 -23.25 14.20 -7.18
N ILE A 109 -21.91 14.26 -7.00
CA ILE A 109 -21.04 13.09 -6.98
C ILE A 109 -21.33 12.21 -5.76
N GLN A 110 -21.53 12.81 -4.59
CA GLN A 110 -21.88 12.05 -3.38
C GLN A 110 -23.17 11.27 -3.57
N ALA A 111 -24.23 11.90 -4.10
CA ALA A 111 -25.51 11.25 -4.34
C ALA A 111 -25.39 10.12 -5.38
N ALA A 112 -24.66 10.35 -6.47
CA ALA A 112 -24.45 9.34 -7.50
C ALA A 112 -23.67 8.13 -6.98
N LEU A 113 -22.62 8.33 -6.18
CA LEU A 113 -21.89 7.22 -5.57
C LEU A 113 -22.74 6.49 -4.53
N GLN A 114 -23.54 7.22 -3.73
CA GLN A 114 -24.43 6.61 -2.75
C GLN A 114 -25.47 5.72 -3.45
N SER A 115 -26.03 6.14 -4.59
CA SER A 115 -26.96 5.27 -5.33
C SER A 115 -26.33 3.96 -5.79
N LEU A 116 -25.03 3.97 -6.14
CA LEU A 116 -24.30 2.74 -6.49
C LEU A 116 -24.05 1.83 -5.27
N VAL A 117 -23.93 2.42 -4.08
CA VAL A 117 -23.86 1.65 -2.83
C VAL A 117 -25.21 1.01 -2.55
N ASP A 118 -26.28 1.79 -2.64
CA ASP A 118 -27.66 1.38 -2.32
C ASP A 118 -28.17 0.28 -3.26
N ASP A 119 -27.79 0.32 -4.55
CA ASP A 119 -28.18 -0.68 -5.55
C ASP A 119 -27.23 -1.88 -5.66
N GLY A 120 -26.11 -1.87 -4.93
CA GLY A 120 -25.11 -2.94 -4.89
C GLY A 120 -24.05 -2.90 -6.00
N THR A 121 -24.19 -2.03 -6.99
CA THR A 121 -23.22 -1.88 -8.10
C THR A 121 -21.82 -1.54 -7.60
N TYR A 122 -21.71 -0.75 -6.53
CA TYR A 122 -20.43 -0.41 -5.89
C TYR A 122 -19.68 -1.66 -5.43
N THR A 123 -20.37 -2.56 -4.73
CA THR A 123 -19.80 -3.82 -4.24
C THR A 123 -19.38 -4.73 -5.38
N GLU A 124 -20.18 -4.81 -6.45
CA GLU A 124 -19.83 -5.58 -7.65
C GLU A 124 -18.53 -5.06 -8.30
N ILE A 125 -18.38 -3.74 -8.41
CA ILE A 125 -17.17 -3.10 -8.93
C ILE A 125 -15.97 -3.43 -8.04
N LEU A 126 -16.08 -3.25 -6.72
CA LEU A 126 -14.95 -3.52 -5.83
C LEU A 126 -14.53 -4.99 -5.86
N THR A 127 -15.49 -5.91 -5.86
CA THR A 127 -15.25 -7.35 -5.93
C THR A 127 -14.55 -7.73 -7.23
N LYS A 128 -14.99 -7.17 -8.36
CA LYS A 128 -14.35 -7.41 -9.68
C LYS A 128 -12.86 -7.04 -9.67
N TRP A 129 -12.48 -6.04 -8.90
CA TRP A 129 -11.10 -5.56 -8.79
C TRP A 129 -10.37 -6.10 -7.55
N GLY A 130 -11.01 -6.91 -6.70
CA GLY A 130 -10.42 -7.51 -5.49
C GLY A 130 -10.19 -6.55 -4.33
N VAL A 131 -10.84 -5.38 -4.33
CA VAL A 131 -10.60 -4.28 -3.38
C VAL A 131 -11.76 -4.06 -2.40
N ASP A 132 -12.61 -5.08 -2.23
CA ASP A 132 -13.78 -5.09 -1.35
C ASP A 132 -13.44 -4.83 0.12
N ALA A 133 -12.23 -5.19 0.57
CA ALA A 133 -11.75 -4.87 1.92
C ALA A 133 -11.68 -3.35 2.22
N GLY A 134 -11.70 -2.49 1.20
CA GLY A 134 -11.74 -1.03 1.33
C GLY A 134 -13.12 -0.41 1.15
N ALA A 135 -14.18 -1.23 1.10
CA ALA A 135 -15.55 -0.74 0.92
C ALA A 135 -16.01 0.18 2.06
N VAL A 136 -16.90 1.11 1.72
CA VAL A 136 -17.60 1.95 2.69
C VAL A 136 -19.11 1.79 2.53
N ASP A 137 -19.84 1.82 3.64
CA ASP A 137 -21.31 1.68 3.64
C ASP A 137 -22.03 3.00 3.32
N SER A 138 -21.36 4.14 3.51
CA SER A 138 -21.94 5.45 3.25
C SER A 138 -20.91 6.40 2.64
N ILE A 139 -21.33 7.08 1.58
CA ILE A 139 -20.52 8.08 0.89
C ILE A 139 -20.69 9.42 1.59
N THR A 140 -19.57 9.95 2.09
CA THR A 140 -19.52 11.20 2.84
C THR A 140 -18.64 12.24 2.12
N ILE A 141 -18.87 13.51 2.44
CA ILE A 141 -18.04 14.63 1.95
C ILE A 141 -17.05 14.98 3.05
N ASN A 142 -15.76 15.04 2.72
CA ASN A 142 -14.67 15.40 3.64
C ASN A 142 -14.49 14.44 4.84
N ALA A 143 -14.72 13.14 4.65
CA ALA A 143 -14.55 12.12 5.69
C ALA A 143 -13.15 12.14 6.35
N ALA A 144 -12.11 12.41 5.55
CA ALA A 144 -10.72 12.38 5.98
C ALA A 144 -10.27 13.63 6.77
N THR A 145 -11.08 14.69 6.85
CA THR A 145 -10.75 15.92 7.61
C THR A 145 -11.44 16.01 8.96
N ALA A 146 -12.20 14.98 9.35
CA ALA A 146 -12.94 14.94 10.62
C ALA A 146 -12.08 14.45 11.82
N GLY A 147 -10.76 14.48 11.71
CA GLY A 147 -9.80 14.05 12.75
C GLY A 147 -8.69 15.05 12.99
#